data_AF-K2IS11-F1
#
_entry.id   AF-K2IS11-F1
#
_cell.length_a   1.000
_cell.length_b   1.000
_cell.length_c   1.000
_cell.angle_alpha   90.00
_cell.angle_beta   90.00
_cell.angle_gamma   90.00
#
_symmetry.space_group_name_H-M   'P 1'
#
loop_
_entity.id
_entity.type
_entity.pdbx_description
1 polymer ?
#
loop_
_entity_poly.entity_id
_entity_poly.type
_entity_poly.pdbx_seq_one_letter_code
_entity_poly.pdbx_strand_id
1 'polypeptide(L)'
;MLELQNSVGLSGINLPGDVKLVQILLNLHNTPAKHIGEDGLCGNKTIKAIIAYQNRIMPGWKADGRIDPGGRTFMKLLSEISPKDQDKIALSLHSGKKAKLVKLSPASTQGVNVTYSSTVPANKRLVSDYAIKVVKKALADAGMKKAVITSTLRFPSEQAAIMYRNAKISLAKQKQLYGSNGDKVLDVYAANKTKAQSEVVALMTSKIEELAEDGRKVSKHCTSVEDYGRLNVFDIGVNSTRAADPDHFNLNKLTTALKALATDGYINKLIDETAKSNSCWHLEIQPNKKPLQDKDPS
;
A
#
# COMPACT_ATOMS: atom_id res chain seq x y z
N MET A 1 4.48 2.13 23.58
CA MET A 1 4.77 1.55 22.25
C MET A 1 5.90 0.54 22.43
N LEU A 2 5.89 -0.58 21.72
CA LEU A 2 7.00 -1.53 21.79
C LEU A 2 8.22 -0.98 21.06
N GLU A 3 9.36 -0.91 21.74
CA GLU A 3 10.61 -0.38 21.20
C GLU A 3 11.75 -1.30 21.62
N LEU A 4 12.77 -1.41 20.77
CA LEU A 4 14.06 -2.00 21.14
C LEU A 4 14.97 -0.90 21.63
N GLN A 5 15.65 -1.12 22.74
CA GLN A 5 16.67 -0.19 23.22
C GLN A 5 17.95 -0.33 22.40
N ASN A 6 18.31 -1.56 22.04
CA ASN A 6 19.50 -1.89 21.28
C ASN A 6 19.26 -3.01 20.25
N SER A 7 20.27 -3.26 19.41
CA SER A 7 20.23 -4.30 18.39
C SER A 7 20.22 -5.71 18.99
N VAL A 8 19.45 -6.60 18.35
CA VAL A 8 19.27 -8.01 18.74
C VAL A 8 19.62 -8.92 17.57
N GLY A 9 20.29 -10.03 17.83
CA GLY A 9 20.69 -11.03 16.84
C GLY A 9 22.20 -11.11 16.65
N LEU A 10 22.61 -11.53 15.46
CA LEU A 10 24.01 -11.69 15.10
C LEU A 10 24.75 -10.34 15.23
N SER A 11 25.83 -10.33 16.02
CA SER A 11 26.62 -9.13 16.30
C SER A 11 25.82 -7.95 16.91
N GLY A 12 24.63 -8.21 17.46
CA GLY A 12 23.84 -7.23 18.20
C GLY A 12 24.33 -7.06 19.65
N ILE A 13 23.88 -5.99 20.31
CA ILE A 13 24.14 -5.77 21.75
C ILE A 13 23.46 -6.84 22.60
N ASN A 14 22.29 -7.33 22.15
CA ASN A 14 21.57 -8.45 22.77
C ASN A 14 21.20 -8.21 24.25
N LEU A 15 20.68 -7.01 24.57
CA LEU A 15 20.12 -6.75 25.90
C LEU A 15 19.01 -7.77 26.22
N PRO A 16 18.99 -8.40 27.40
CA PRO A 16 18.04 -9.48 27.69
C PRO A 16 16.56 -9.11 27.49
N GLY A 17 16.18 -7.87 27.82
CA GLY A 17 14.82 -7.37 27.59
C GLY A 17 14.45 -7.27 26.11
N ASP A 18 15.35 -6.74 25.29
CA ASP A 18 15.17 -6.61 23.83
C ASP A 18 15.14 -8.00 23.17
N VAL A 19 16.02 -8.90 23.59
CA VAL A 19 16.08 -10.28 23.10
C VAL A 19 14.77 -11.01 23.40
N LYS A 20 14.26 -10.88 24.62
CA LYS A 20 13.00 -11.50 25.03
C LYS A 20 11.82 -10.95 24.23
N LEU A 21 11.77 -9.63 24.02
CA LEU A 21 10.78 -9.01 23.14
C LEU A 21 10.86 -9.60 21.73
N VAL A 22 12.04 -9.67 21.12
CA VAL A 22 12.23 -10.26 19.78
C VAL A 22 11.81 -11.73 19.74
N GLN A 23 12.13 -12.52 20.75
CA GLN A 23 11.72 -13.93 20.83
C GLN A 23 10.20 -14.08 20.89
N ILE A 24 9.51 -13.27 21.70
CA ILE A 24 8.05 -13.23 21.76
C ILE A 24 7.48 -12.88 20.38
N LEU A 25 7.99 -11.81 19.76
CA LEU A 25 7.54 -11.36 18.45
C LEU A 25 7.76 -12.46 17.39
N LEU A 26 8.93 -13.11 17.36
CA LEU A 26 9.20 -14.21 16.42
C LEU A 26 8.29 -15.42 16.65
N ASN A 27 7.99 -15.76 17.91
CA ASN A 27 7.09 -16.87 18.24
C ASN A 27 5.67 -16.61 17.77
N LEU A 28 5.19 -15.37 17.92
CA LEU A 28 3.90 -14.96 17.34
C LEU A 28 3.89 -15.24 15.82
N HIS A 29 5.00 -14.99 15.14
CA HIS A 29 5.14 -15.23 13.70
C HIS A 29 5.41 -16.67 13.28
N ASN A 30 5.63 -17.57 14.23
CA ASN A 30 5.98 -18.97 14.00
C ASN A 30 4.79 -19.90 14.29
N THR A 31 4.80 -21.08 13.67
CA THR A 31 3.94 -22.18 14.12
C THR A 31 4.42 -22.70 15.48
N PRO A 32 3.55 -23.30 16.33
CA PRO A 32 3.96 -23.86 17.62
C PRO A 32 5.19 -24.77 17.57
N ALA A 33 5.32 -25.59 16.52
CA ALA A 33 6.46 -26.49 16.30
C ALA A 33 7.80 -25.77 16.07
N LYS A 34 7.79 -24.47 15.76
CA LYS A 34 8.96 -23.63 15.48
C LYS A 34 9.21 -22.58 16.57
N HIS A 35 8.48 -22.63 17.69
CA HIS A 35 8.72 -21.69 18.78
C HIS A 35 10.12 -21.86 19.37
N ILE A 36 10.74 -20.73 19.66
CA ILE A 36 11.99 -20.62 20.41
C ILE A 36 11.70 -20.27 21.87
N GLY A 37 12.68 -20.44 22.76
CA GLY A 37 12.55 -19.99 24.14
C GLY A 37 12.44 -18.46 24.22
N GLU A 38 11.61 -17.96 25.14
CA GLU A 38 11.46 -16.53 25.47
C GLU A 38 12.26 -16.20 26.72
N ASP A 39 13.54 -16.57 26.70
CA ASP A 39 14.46 -16.57 27.83
C ASP A 39 15.32 -15.30 27.91
N GLY A 40 15.26 -14.43 26.89
CA GLY A 40 16.13 -13.26 26.78
C GLY A 40 17.58 -13.60 26.40
N LEU A 41 17.86 -14.83 25.97
CA LEU A 41 19.20 -15.27 25.57
C LEU A 41 19.31 -15.34 24.05
N CYS A 42 20.23 -14.54 23.48
CA CYS A 42 20.43 -14.51 22.03
C CYS A 42 21.39 -15.63 21.57
N GLY A 43 20.92 -16.87 21.63
CA GLY A 43 21.64 -18.03 21.13
C GLY A 43 21.38 -18.34 19.65
N ASN A 44 22.00 -19.41 19.16
CA ASN A 44 21.85 -19.88 17.78
C ASN A 44 20.39 -20.10 17.34
N LYS A 45 19.48 -20.48 18.25
CA LYS A 45 18.05 -20.65 17.94
C LYS A 45 17.39 -19.31 17.63
N THR A 46 17.65 -18.29 18.44
CA THR A 46 17.16 -16.92 18.22
C THR A 46 17.69 -16.36 16.90
N ILE A 47 19.00 -16.46 16.66
CA ILE A 47 19.62 -15.98 15.42
C ILE A 47 19.04 -16.69 14.18
N LYS A 48 18.90 -18.03 14.22
CA LYS A 48 18.27 -18.79 13.12
C LYS A 48 16.82 -18.39 12.89
N ALA A 49 16.06 -18.11 13.95
CA ALA A 49 14.69 -17.64 13.82
C ALA A 49 14.61 -16.25 13.20
N ILE A 50 15.53 -15.33 13.54
CA ILE A 50 15.65 -14.01 12.90
C ILE A 50 15.95 -14.18 11.41
N ILE A 51 16.96 -14.98 11.05
CA ILE A 51 17.33 -15.24 9.65
C ILE A 51 16.16 -15.84 8.87
N ALA A 52 15.49 -16.85 9.45
CA ALA A 52 14.33 -17.49 8.82
C ALA A 52 13.19 -16.49 8.60
N TYR A 53 12.93 -15.63 9.59
CA TYR A 53 11.93 -14.58 9.47
C TYR A 53 12.31 -13.56 8.39
N GLN A 54 13.54 -13.04 8.38
CA GLN A 54 14.05 -12.10 7.38
C GLN A 54 13.95 -12.66 5.96
N ASN A 55 14.37 -13.91 5.73
CA ASN A 55 14.24 -14.58 4.45
C ASN A 55 12.78 -14.69 3.98
N ARG A 56 11.84 -14.88 4.92
CA ARG A 56 10.40 -14.95 4.63
C ARG A 56 9.81 -13.60 4.24
N ILE A 57 10.20 -12.52 4.92
CA ILE A 57 9.62 -11.19 4.71
C ILE A 57 10.32 -10.36 3.62
N MET A 58 11.55 -10.74 3.23
CA MET A 58 12.35 -10.03 2.24
C MET A 58 13.06 -11.02 1.30
N PRO A 59 12.30 -11.76 0.46
CA PRO A 59 12.89 -12.69 -0.51
C PRO A 59 13.81 -11.95 -1.48
N GLY A 60 15.05 -12.43 -1.63
CA GLY A 60 16.09 -11.81 -2.47
C GLY A 60 17.01 -10.83 -1.74
N TRP A 61 16.74 -10.51 -0.47
CA TRP A 61 17.67 -9.79 0.39
C TRP A 61 18.49 -10.78 1.23
N LYS A 62 19.79 -10.52 1.40
CA LYS A 62 20.65 -11.40 2.19
C LYS A 62 20.34 -11.20 3.67
N ALA A 63 19.62 -12.14 4.28
CA ALA A 63 19.34 -12.15 5.71
C ALA A 63 20.66 -12.11 6.50
N ASP A 64 20.76 -11.13 7.41
CA ASP A 64 21.95 -10.83 8.21
C ASP A 64 21.84 -11.35 9.65
N GLY A 65 20.65 -11.82 10.05
CA GLY A 65 20.39 -12.33 11.39
C GLY A 65 20.37 -11.27 12.48
N ARG A 66 20.25 -9.98 12.13
CA ARG A 66 20.25 -8.84 13.06
C ARG A 66 18.98 -8.00 12.93
N ILE A 67 18.50 -7.49 14.07
CA ILE A 67 17.35 -6.60 14.18
C ILE A 67 17.80 -5.35 14.93
N ASP A 68 17.77 -4.20 14.26
CA ASP A 68 18.09 -2.90 14.85
C ASP A 68 16.83 -2.14 15.30
N PRO A 69 16.92 -1.27 16.33
CA PRO A 69 15.83 -0.37 16.72
C PRO A 69 15.30 0.46 15.54
N GLY A 70 13.99 0.48 15.34
CA GLY A 70 13.35 1.14 14.19
C GLY A 70 13.69 0.53 12.82
N GLY A 71 14.47 -0.55 12.78
CA GLY A 71 14.88 -1.22 11.56
C GLY A 71 13.74 -1.99 10.88
N ARG A 72 13.93 -2.30 9.59
CA ARG A 72 12.89 -2.93 8.73
C ARG A 72 12.30 -4.21 9.32
N THR A 73 13.17 -5.09 9.83
CA THR A 73 12.75 -6.36 10.44
C THR A 73 11.87 -6.13 11.67
N PHE A 74 12.25 -5.18 12.53
CA PHE A 74 11.48 -4.84 13.72
C PHE A 74 10.13 -4.21 13.36
N MET A 75 10.13 -3.26 12.42
CA MET A 75 8.90 -2.63 11.95
C MET A 75 7.92 -3.64 11.33
N LYS A 76 8.42 -4.62 10.58
CA LYS A 76 7.57 -5.69 10.02
C LYS A 76 6.99 -6.59 11.11
N LEU A 77 7.79 -6.99 12.11
CA LEU A 77 7.32 -7.75 13.27
C LEU A 77 6.16 -7.04 13.98
N LEU A 78 6.26 -5.72 14.16
CA LEU A 78 5.23 -4.90 14.81
C LEU A 78 4.01 -4.65 13.92
N SER A 79 4.20 -4.47 12.61
CA SER A 79 3.10 -4.14 11.68
C SER A 79 2.00 -5.20 11.60
N GLU A 80 2.33 -6.42 12.00
CA GLU A 80 1.41 -7.57 12.00
C GLU A 80 0.80 -7.83 13.38
N ILE A 81 1.00 -6.92 14.35
CA ILE A 81 0.48 -7.00 15.71
C ILE A 81 -0.39 -5.75 15.99
N SER A 82 -1.63 -5.98 16.42
CA SER A 82 -2.56 -4.89 16.72
C SER A 82 -2.05 -3.99 17.85
N PRO A 83 -2.37 -2.67 17.88
CA PRO A 83 -1.95 -1.79 18.98
C PRO A 83 -2.33 -2.31 20.37
N LYS A 84 -3.54 -2.89 20.50
CA LYS A 84 -4.00 -3.49 21.76
C LYS A 84 -3.13 -4.67 22.19
N ASP A 85 -2.67 -5.48 21.25
CA ASP A 85 -1.82 -6.63 21.57
C ASP A 85 -0.37 -6.20 21.82
N GLN A 86 0.11 -5.15 21.15
CA GLN A 86 1.38 -4.51 21.49
C GLN A 86 1.37 -3.98 22.93
N ASP A 87 0.27 -3.35 23.38
CA ASP A 87 0.12 -2.88 24.76
C ASP A 87 0.12 -4.04 25.76
N LYS A 88 -0.55 -5.16 25.44
CA LYS A 88 -0.50 -6.38 26.29
C LYS A 88 0.90 -6.97 26.37
N ILE A 89 1.63 -7.02 25.25
CA ILE A 89 3.01 -7.51 25.22
C ILE A 89 3.88 -6.59 26.08
N ALA A 90 3.74 -5.27 25.94
CA ALA A 90 4.47 -4.30 26.75
C ALA A 90 4.20 -4.52 28.25
N LEU A 91 2.94 -4.69 28.65
CA LEU A 91 2.57 -4.99 30.05
C LEU A 91 3.16 -6.32 30.55
N SER A 92 3.26 -7.34 29.69
CA SER A 92 3.81 -8.65 30.06
C SER A 92 5.33 -8.64 30.30
N LEU A 93 6.06 -7.75 29.62
CA LEU A 93 7.51 -7.60 29.79
C LEU A 93 7.88 -6.99 31.15
N HIS A 94 7.01 -6.16 31.73
CA HIS A 94 7.26 -5.46 32.98
C HIS A 94 6.81 -6.24 34.23
N SER A 95 5.94 -7.24 34.08
CA SER A 95 5.25 -7.88 35.22
C SER A 95 5.82 -9.23 35.67
N GLY A 96 6.93 -9.71 35.08
CA GLY A 96 7.62 -10.94 35.50
C GLY A 96 6.83 -12.25 35.32
N LYS A 97 5.53 -12.20 34.97
CA LYS A 97 4.67 -13.35 34.69
C LYS A 97 4.80 -13.75 33.22
N LYS A 98 4.92 -15.06 32.94
CA LYS A 98 4.89 -15.61 31.57
C LYS A 98 3.64 -15.10 30.85
N ALA A 99 3.83 -14.46 29.70
CA ALA A 99 2.75 -13.96 28.86
C ALA A 99 1.83 -15.13 28.47
N LYS A 100 0.53 -15.01 28.78
CA LYS A 100 -0.48 -15.97 28.33
C LYS A 100 -0.71 -15.70 26.83
N LEU A 101 -0.34 -16.65 25.97
CA LEU A 101 -0.43 -16.54 24.52
C LEU A 101 -1.78 -15.99 24.07
N VAL A 102 -1.76 -14.83 23.40
CA VAL A 102 -2.86 -14.42 22.53
C VAL A 102 -2.61 -15.12 21.19
N LYS A 103 -3.51 -16.04 20.81
CA LYS A 103 -3.53 -16.62 19.45
C LYS A 103 -3.62 -15.45 18.46
N LEU A 104 -2.62 -15.29 17.60
CA LEU A 104 -2.72 -14.41 16.44
C LEU A 104 -3.90 -14.85 15.59
N SER A 105 -4.94 -14.05 15.62
CA SER A 105 -5.93 -14.03 14.55
C SER A 105 -5.39 -13.04 13.51
N PRO A 106 -5.51 -13.31 12.20
CA PRO A 106 -5.32 -12.26 11.21
C PRO A 106 -6.12 -11.03 11.64
N ALA A 107 -5.56 -9.82 11.50
CA ALA A 107 -6.31 -8.60 11.81
C ALA A 107 -7.65 -8.66 11.05
N SER A 108 -8.76 -8.73 11.79
CA SER A 108 -10.05 -8.96 11.17
C SER A 108 -10.37 -7.79 10.24
N THR A 109 -10.74 -8.07 8.99
CA THR A 109 -11.23 -7.01 8.09
C THR A 109 -12.66 -6.56 8.43
N GLN A 110 -13.26 -7.14 9.48
CA GLN A 110 -14.56 -6.79 10.00
C GLN A 110 -14.59 -5.32 10.44
N GLY A 111 -15.51 -4.55 9.86
CA GLY A 111 -15.62 -3.11 10.09
C GLY A 111 -14.69 -2.23 9.24
N VAL A 112 -13.86 -2.82 8.38
CA VAL A 112 -13.04 -2.09 7.40
C VAL A 112 -13.79 -1.90 6.08
N ASN A 113 -13.93 -0.65 5.65
CA ASN A 113 -14.71 -0.27 4.47
C ASN A 113 -13.87 0.51 3.46
N VAL A 114 -13.91 0.08 2.21
CA VAL A 114 -13.35 0.85 1.09
C VAL A 114 -14.52 1.33 0.26
N THR A 115 -14.65 2.65 0.10
CA THR A 115 -15.74 3.29 -0.63
C THR A 115 -15.21 4.06 -1.82
N TYR A 116 -16.12 4.51 -2.67
CA TYR A 116 -15.80 5.41 -3.78
C TYR A 116 -16.20 6.83 -3.40
N SER A 117 -15.40 7.80 -3.83
CA SER A 117 -15.78 9.21 -3.81
C SER A 117 -17.10 9.41 -4.57
N SER A 118 -17.92 10.36 -4.13
CA SER A 118 -19.15 10.75 -4.84
C SER A 118 -18.86 11.23 -6.27
N THR A 119 -17.64 11.68 -6.54
CA THR A 119 -17.16 12.10 -7.87
C THR A 119 -16.83 10.95 -8.80
N VAL A 120 -16.78 9.69 -8.32
CA VAL A 120 -16.57 8.51 -9.15
C VAL A 120 -17.93 7.94 -9.56
N PRO A 121 -18.30 8.01 -10.85
CA PRO A 121 -19.61 7.56 -11.32
C PRO A 121 -19.73 6.04 -11.24
N ALA A 122 -20.96 5.54 -11.09
CA ALA A 122 -21.23 4.12 -10.82
C ALA A 122 -20.64 3.17 -11.87
N ASN A 123 -20.73 3.53 -13.16
CA ASN A 123 -20.17 2.78 -14.28
C ASN A 123 -18.62 2.75 -14.31
N LYS A 124 -17.94 3.45 -13.40
CA LYS A 124 -16.48 3.46 -13.25
C LYS A 124 -16.01 2.83 -11.94
N ARG A 125 -16.91 2.30 -11.11
CA ARG A 125 -16.59 1.62 -9.85
C ARG A 125 -16.21 0.16 -10.11
N LEU A 126 -15.19 -0.02 -10.95
CA LEU A 126 -14.81 -1.31 -11.53
C LEU A 126 -13.62 -1.97 -10.82
N VAL A 127 -13.16 -1.42 -9.68
CA VAL A 127 -12.07 -2.04 -8.91
C VAL A 127 -12.56 -3.39 -8.40
N SER A 128 -11.81 -4.45 -8.72
CA SER A 128 -12.19 -5.82 -8.38
C SER A 128 -12.27 -6.04 -6.88
N ASP A 129 -13.10 -6.99 -6.46
CA ASP A 129 -13.21 -7.40 -5.06
C ASP A 129 -11.86 -7.83 -4.48
N TYR A 130 -11.02 -8.49 -5.29
CA TYR A 130 -9.65 -8.84 -4.92
C TYR A 130 -8.85 -7.59 -4.53
N ALA A 131 -8.80 -6.58 -5.40
CA ALA A 131 -8.06 -5.35 -5.14
C ALA A 131 -8.63 -4.59 -3.92
N ILE A 132 -9.96 -4.59 -3.75
CA ILE A 132 -10.61 -4.04 -2.56
C ILE A 132 -10.17 -4.79 -1.29
N LYS A 133 -10.11 -6.12 -1.30
CA LYS A 133 -9.64 -6.92 -0.17
C LYS A 133 -8.16 -6.66 0.16
N VAL A 134 -7.31 -6.49 -0.86
CA VAL A 134 -5.89 -6.09 -0.66
C VAL A 134 -5.81 -4.74 0.09
N VAL A 135 -6.63 -3.75 -0.31
CA VAL A 135 -6.69 -2.45 0.39
C VAL A 135 -7.25 -2.61 1.81
N LYS A 136 -8.29 -3.43 2.01
CA LYS A 136 -8.82 -3.72 3.35
C LYS A 136 -7.76 -4.34 4.27
N LYS A 137 -6.90 -5.23 3.73
CA LYS A 137 -5.76 -5.75 4.47
C LYS A 137 -4.79 -4.64 4.87
N ALA A 138 -4.45 -3.73 3.96
CA ALA A 138 -3.59 -2.59 4.26
C ALA A 138 -4.16 -1.70 5.37
N LEU A 139 -5.47 -1.46 5.33
CA LEU A 139 -6.18 -0.69 6.35
C LEU A 139 -6.17 -1.39 7.71
N ALA A 140 -6.47 -2.69 7.75
CA ALA A 140 -6.41 -3.48 8.97
C ALA A 140 -5.00 -3.46 9.60
N ASP A 141 -3.96 -3.67 8.79
CA ASP A 141 -2.55 -3.61 9.21
C ASP A 141 -2.15 -2.19 9.68
N ALA A 142 -2.76 -1.14 9.11
CA ALA A 142 -2.57 0.25 9.53
C ALA A 142 -3.40 0.67 10.76
N GLY A 143 -4.34 -0.16 11.22
CA GLY A 143 -5.32 0.19 12.24
C GLY A 143 -6.37 1.21 11.77
N MET A 144 -6.56 1.35 10.46
CA MET A 144 -7.55 2.22 9.83
C MET A 144 -8.81 1.45 9.47
N LYS A 145 -9.95 2.14 9.46
CA LYS A 145 -11.27 1.55 9.18
C LYS A 145 -11.80 1.93 7.83
N LYS A 146 -11.41 3.06 7.24
CA LYS A 146 -11.92 3.45 5.92
C LYS A 146 -10.84 3.96 4.97
N ALA A 147 -11.07 3.72 3.68
CA ALA A 147 -10.38 4.37 2.57
C ALA A 147 -11.38 4.80 1.49
N VAL A 148 -11.03 5.86 0.75
CA VAL A 148 -11.85 6.37 -0.34
C VAL A 148 -11.08 6.34 -1.65
N ILE A 149 -11.60 5.56 -2.61
CA ILE A 149 -11.13 5.53 -3.99
C ILE A 149 -11.64 6.78 -4.71
N THR A 150 -10.71 7.59 -5.21
CA THR A 150 -11.01 8.88 -5.84
C THR A 150 -10.88 8.88 -7.35
N SER A 151 -10.22 7.87 -7.93
CA SER A 151 -10.10 7.71 -9.38
C SER A 151 -9.95 6.24 -9.76
N THR A 152 -10.42 5.87 -10.96
CA THR A 152 -10.36 4.51 -11.52
C THR A 152 -10.04 4.55 -13.02
N LEU A 153 -10.88 3.96 -13.89
CA LEU A 153 -10.74 3.97 -15.34
C LEU A 153 -11.15 5.31 -15.95
N ARG A 154 -10.29 5.86 -16.82
CA ARG A 154 -10.60 7.02 -17.68
C ARG A 154 -10.68 6.58 -19.14
N PHE A 155 -11.70 7.04 -19.84
CA PHE A 155 -11.79 6.95 -21.29
C PHE A 155 -10.97 8.06 -21.95
N PRO A 156 -10.58 7.91 -23.23
CA PRO A 156 -9.83 8.92 -23.97
C PRO A 156 -10.45 10.33 -23.89
N SER A 157 -11.77 10.45 -24.03
CA SER A 157 -12.47 11.74 -23.96
C SER A 157 -12.41 12.39 -22.58
N GLU A 158 -12.52 11.60 -21.51
CA GLU A 158 -12.38 12.07 -20.13
C GLU A 158 -10.94 12.52 -19.85
N GLN A 159 -9.96 11.76 -20.34
CA GLN A 159 -8.55 12.11 -20.25
C GLN A 159 -8.23 13.42 -21.00
N ALA A 160 -8.75 13.58 -22.21
CA ALA A 160 -8.63 14.81 -23.00
C ALA A 160 -9.24 16.02 -22.27
N ALA A 161 -10.43 15.88 -21.70
CA ALA A 161 -11.10 16.96 -20.97
C ALA A 161 -10.31 17.42 -19.73
N ILE A 162 -9.69 16.47 -19.00
CA ILE A 162 -8.80 16.80 -17.86
C ILE A 162 -7.55 17.54 -18.36
N MET A 163 -6.90 17.02 -19.40
CA MET A 163 -5.70 17.63 -19.99
C MET A 163 -6.00 19.04 -20.50
N TYR A 164 -7.12 19.25 -21.19
CA TYR A 164 -7.57 20.57 -21.65
C TYR A 164 -7.73 21.55 -20.48
N ARG A 165 -8.47 21.15 -19.44
CA ARG A 165 -8.74 22.00 -18.27
C ARG A 165 -7.45 22.43 -17.58
N ASN A 166 -6.53 21.49 -17.38
CA ASN A 166 -5.26 21.78 -16.72
C ASN A 166 -4.29 22.57 -17.61
N ALA A 167 -4.30 22.33 -18.92
CA ALA A 167 -3.49 23.08 -19.88
C ALA A 167 -3.94 24.55 -19.98
N LYS A 168 -5.24 24.81 -19.84
CA LYS A 168 -5.79 26.17 -19.74
C LYS A 168 -5.28 26.92 -18.52
N ILE A 169 -5.02 26.21 -17.42
CA ILE A 169 -4.41 26.80 -16.21
C ILE A 169 -2.92 27.02 -16.44
N SER A 170 -2.19 26.00 -16.90
CA SER A 170 -0.76 26.12 -17.23
C SER A 170 -0.28 25.00 -18.15
N LEU A 171 -0.21 25.30 -19.45
CA LEU A 171 0.33 24.39 -20.45
C LEU A 171 1.78 23.96 -20.14
N ALA A 172 2.63 24.90 -19.72
CA ALA A 172 4.02 24.62 -19.39
C ALA A 172 4.17 23.57 -18.27
N LYS A 173 3.39 23.70 -17.19
CA LYS A 173 3.36 22.70 -16.11
C LYS A 173 2.85 21.35 -16.58
N GLN A 174 1.85 21.32 -17.46
CA GLN A 174 1.33 20.07 -18.00
C GLN A 174 2.38 19.36 -18.87
N LYS A 175 3.15 20.09 -19.68
CA LYS A 175 4.22 19.50 -20.49
C LYS A 175 5.34 18.87 -19.66
N GLN A 176 5.66 19.46 -18.51
CA GLN A 176 6.62 18.88 -17.57
C GLN A 176 6.10 17.59 -16.90
N LEU A 177 4.78 17.37 -16.87
CA LEU A 177 4.16 16.26 -16.14
C LEU A 177 3.91 15.03 -17.02
N TYR A 178 3.41 15.22 -18.24
CA TYR A 178 2.82 14.15 -19.03
C TYR A 178 3.81 13.37 -19.91
N GLY A 179 5.00 13.92 -20.17
CA GLY A 179 6.01 13.31 -21.04
C GLY A 179 5.58 13.26 -22.50
N SER A 180 6.40 12.61 -23.34
CA SER A 180 6.33 12.72 -24.81
C SER A 180 4.96 12.40 -25.42
N ASN A 181 4.26 11.36 -24.94
CA ASN A 181 2.95 11.00 -25.47
C ASN A 181 1.88 12.04 -25.11
N GLY A 182 1.85 12.50 -23.86
CA GLY A 182 0.89 13.53 -23.49
C GLY A 182 1.27 14.92 -24.02
N ASP A 183 2.55 15.20 -24.26
CA ASP A 183 3.00 16.41 -24.94
C ASP A 183 2.43 16.52 -26.34
N LYS A 184 2.37 15.42 -27.10
CA LYS A 184 1.70 15.39 -28.40
C LYS A 184 0.22 15.79 -28.32
N VAL A 185 -0.48 15.37 -27.26
CA VAL A 185 -1.88 15.76 -27.02
C VAL A 185 -1.98 17.23 -26.59
N LEU A 186 -1.03 17.71 -25.78
CA LEU A 186 -0.93 19.11 -25.38
C LEU A 186 -0.54 20.04 -26.53
N ASP A 187 0.16 19.54 -27.55
CA ASP A 187 0.44 20.25 -28.80
C ASP A 187 -0.84 20.45 -29.62
N VAL A 188 -1.71 19.43 -29.66
CA VAL A 188 -3.05 19.57 -30.25
C VAL A 188 -3.84 20.67 -29.55
N TYR A 189 -3.82 20.72 -28.22
CA TYR A 189 -4.41 21.83 -27.47
C TYR A 189 -3.76 23.17 -27.87
N ALA A 190 -2.44 23.24 -27.91
CA ALA A 190 -1.71 24.47 -28.19
C ALA A 190 -2.00 25.05 -29.58
N ALA A 191 -2.16 24.19 -30.58
CA ALA A 191 -2.45 24.57 -31.97
C ALA A 191 -3.92 24.99 -32.20
N ASN A 192 -4.84 24.64 -31.29
CA ASN A 192 -6.28 24.84 -31.49
C ASN A 192 -6.94 25.75 -30.43
N LYS A 193 -6.15 26.57 -29.71
CA LYS A 193 -6.65 27.40 -28.58
C LYS A 193 -7.81 28.35 -28.92
N THR A 194 -7.94 28.73 -30.19
CA THR A 194 -8.97 29.65 -30.66
C THR A 194 -10.31 28.97 -30.99
N LYS A 195 -10.34 27.63 -31.07
CA LYS A 195 -11.55 26.85 -31.37
C LYS A 195 -12.42 26.68 -30.13
N ALA A 196 -13.66 26.24 -30.35
CA ALA A 196 -14.57 25.88 -29.26
C ALA A 196 -13.99 24.75 -28.40
N GLN A 197 -14.23 24.78 -27.09
CA GLN A 197 -13.73 23.77 -26.15
C GLN A 197 -14.08 22.34 -26.57
N SER A 198 -15.33 22.12 -27.03
CA SER A 198 -15.80 20.81 -27.50
C SER A 198 -14.96 20.29 -28.66
N GLU A 199 -14.63 21.15 -29.62
CA GLU A 199 -13.79 20.79 -30.77
C GLU A 199 -12.35 20.48 -30.34
N VAL A 200 -11.75 21.29 -29.47
CA VAL A 200 -10.38 21.04 -28.99
C VAL A 200 -10.31 19.72 -28.22
N VAL A 201 -11.28 19.45 -27.34
CA VAL A 201 -11.35 18.20 -26.60
C VAL A 201 -11.55 17.00 -27.54
N ALA A 202 -12.37 17.12 -28.59
CA ALA A 202 -12.54 16.08 -29.59
C ALA A 202 -11.24 15.78 -30.36
N LEU A 203 -10.50 16.82 -30.77
CA LEU A 203 -9.20 16.67 -31.42
C LEU A 203 -8.16 16.02 -30.48
N MET A 204 -8.12 16.43 -29.21
CA MET A 204 -7.26 15.81 -28.21
C MET A 204 -7.64 14.35 -27.97
N THR A 205 -8.95 14.03 -27.96
CA THR A 205 -9.47 12.66 -27.84
C THR A 205 -8.97 11.79 -28.99
N SER A 206 -9.13 12.27 -30.21
CA SER A 206 -8.67 11.56 -31.43
C SER A 206 -7.17 11.27 -31.36
N LYS A 207 -6.36 12.23 -30.88
CA LYS A 207 -4.92 12.01 -30.70
C LYS A 207 -4.60 10.98 -29.62
N ILE A 208 -5.38 10.91 -28.54
CA ILE A 208 -5.21 9.88 -27.51
C ILE A 208 -5.55 8.49 -28.06
N GLU A 209 -6.61 8.39 -28.87
CA GLU A 209 -7.02 7.14 -29.53
C GLU A 209 -5.97 6.66 -30.53
N GLU A 210 -5.48 7.54 -31.40
CA GLU A 210 -4.37 7.26 -32.32
C GLU A 210 -3.12 6.75 -31.58
N LEU A 211 -2.74 7.38 -30.47
CA LEU A 211 -1.62 6.92 -29.66
C LEU A 211 -1.90 5.52 -29.07
N ALA A 212 -3.13 5.26 -28.62
CA ALA A 212 -3.52 4.00 -28.03
C ALA A 212 -3.52 2.84 -29.04
N GLU A 213 -3.90 3.08 -30.30
CA GLU A 213 -3.81 2.11 -31.40
C GLU A 213 -2.36 1.65 -31.63
N ASP A 214 -1.39 2.56 -31.47
CA ASP A 214 0.04 2.24 -31.51
C ASP A 214 0.59 1.66 -30.19
N GLY A 215 -0.27 1.29 -29.25
CA GLY A 215 0.10 0.76 -27.93
C GLY A 215 0.72 1.81 -26.98
N ARG A 216 0.62 3.11 -27.30
CA ARG A 216 1.19 4.21 -26.52
C ARG A 216 0.14 4.83 -25.60
N LYS A 217 0.40 4.84 -24.29
CA LYS A 217 -0.51 5.42 -23.30
C LYS A 217 -0.09 6.83 -22.89
N VAL A 218 -1.08 7.72 -22.77
CA VAL A 218 -0.92 9.10 -22.25
C VAL A 218 -1.09 9.17 -20.72
N SER A 219 -1.79 8.20 -20.14
CA SER A 219 -2.03 8.07 -18.71
C SER A 219 -2.27 6.61 -18.37
N LYS A 220 -1.90 6.20 -17.16
CA LYS A 220 -2.13 4.85 -16.66
C LYS A 220 -3.61 4.52 -16.44
N HIS A 221 -4.42 5.54 -16.16
CA HIS A 221 -5.86 5.39 -16.03
C HIS A 221 -6.57 5.32 -17.38
N CYS A 222 -5.92 5.78 -18.45
CA CYS A 222 -6.49 5.81 -19.79
C CYS A 222 -6.26 4.46 -20.48
N THR A 223 -7.24 3.57 -20.38
CA THR A 223 -7.16 2.20 -20.88
C THR A 223 -8.56 1.67 -21.23
N SER A 224 -8.66 0.50 -21.85
CA SER A 224 -9.94 -0.16 -22.12
C SER A 224 -10.52 -0.81 -20.85
N VAL A 225 -11.83 -1.08 -20.83
CA VAL A 225 -12.47 -1.83 -19.73
C VAL A 225 -11.86 -3.24 -19.61
N GLU A 226 -11.57 -3.87 -20.74
CA GLU A 226 -10.95 -5.20 -20.79
C GLU A 226 -9.56 -5.20 -20.13
N ASP A 227 -8.69 -4.27 -20.53
CA ASP A 227 -7.35 -4.17 -19.94
C ASP A 227 -7.41 -3.75 -18.47
N TYR A 228 -8.40 -2.92 -18.10
CA TYR A 228 -8.64 -2.58 -16.70
C TYR A 228 -9.01 -3.81 -15.87
N GLY A 229 -9.75 -4.76 -16.44
CA GLY A 229 -10.06 -6.05 -15.81
C GLY A 229 -8.81 -6.90 -15.56
N ARG A 230 -7.78 -6.77 -16.40
CA ARG A 230 -6.48 -7.46 -16.23
C ARG A 230 -5.58 -6.75 -15.22
N LEU A 231 -5.66 -5.42 -15.12
CA LEU A 231 -4.87 -4.60 -14.21
C LEU A 231 -5.71 -3.42 -13.71
N ASN A 232 -6.19 -3.49 -12.46
CA ASN A 232 -6.93 -2.39 -11.86
C ASN A 232 -5.97 -1.25 -11.52
N VAL A 233 -6.18 -0.09 -12.15
CA VAL A 233 -5.45 1.15 -11.86
C VAL A 233 -6.37 2.12 -11.14
N PHE A 234 -6.04 2.53 -9.92
CA PHE A 234 -6.91 3.41 -9.14
C PHE A 234 -6.14 4.19 -8.08
N ASP A 235 -6.70 5.33 -7.67
CA ASP A 235 -6.11 6.17 -6.64
C ASP A 235 -6.95 6.13 -5.36
N ILE A 236 -6.28 6.02 -4.21
CA ILE A 236 -6.87 6.29 -2.90
C ILE A 236 -6.49 7.72 -2.50
N GLY A 237 -7.49 8.59 -2.34
CA GLY A 237 -7.25 10.00 -2.02
C GLY A 237 -6.97 10.21 -0.54
N VAL A 238 -5.86 10.90 -0.21
CA VAL A 238 -5.46 11.19 1.17
C VAL A 238 -6.52 11.98 1.91
N ASN A 239 -6.97 13.09 1.33
CA ASN A 239 -7.91 14.00 1.99
C ASN A 239 -9.31 13.38 2.12
N SER A 240 -9.78 12.68 1.09
CA SER A 240 -11.07 11.96 1.13
C SER A 240 -11.03 10.84 2.17
N THR A 241 -9.93 10.11 2.27
CA THR A 241 -9.76 9.05 3.27
C THR A 241 -9.68 9.62 4.69
N ARG A 242 -8.95 10.73 4.89
CA ARG A 242 -8.89 11.45 6.17
C ARG A 242 -10.26 11.94 6.62
N ALA A 243 -11.05 12.50 5.71
CA ALA A 243 -12.40 12.96 6.02
C ALA A 243 -13.35 11.80 6.35
N ALA A 244 -13.17 10.63 5.72
CA ALA A 244 -14.02 9.46 5.98
C ALA A 244 -13.71 8.77 7.31
N ASP A 245 -12.45 8.80 7.76
CA ASP A 245 -11.94 8.10 8.96
C ASP A 245 -11.11 9.00 9.88
N PRO A 246 -11.65 10.14 10.36
CA PRO A 246 -10.86 11.15 11.07
C PRO A 246 -10.20 10.61 12.35
N ASP A 247 -10.85 9.66 13.04
CA ASP A 247 -10.37 9.14 14.33
C ASP A 247 -9.22 8.13 14.20
N HIS A 248 -9.10 7.46 13.06
CA HIS A 248 -8.09 6.40 12.86
C HIS A 248 -7.09 6.73 11.74
N PHE A 249 -7.34 7.80 10.96
CA PHE A 249 -6.50 8.14 9.81
C PHE A 249 -5.04 8.33 10.21
N ASN A 250 -4.16 7.57 9.56
CA ASN A 250 -2.73 7.72 9.73
C ASN A 250 -2.00 7.51 8.39
N LEU A 251 -1.49 8.61 7.84
CA LEU A 251 -0.80 8.63 6.55
C LEU A 251 0.38 7.63 6.52
N ASN A 252 1.27 7.71 7.51
CA ASN A 252 2.51 6.93 7.53
C ASN A 252 2.24 5.44 7.68
N LYS A 253 1.28 5.06 8.53
CA LYS A 253 0.89 3.66 8.73
C LYS A 253 0.29 3.06 7.47
N LEU A 254 -0.64 3.75 6.80
CA LEU A 254 -1.22 3.26 5.56
C LEU A 254 -0.19 3.18 4.43
N THR A 255 0.66 4.21 4.28
CA THR A 255 1.76 4.18 3.31
C THR A 255 2.68 2.98 3.56
N THR A 256 3.02 2.70 4.82
CA THR A 256 3.89 1.57 5.18
C THR A 256 3.22 0.23 4.88
N ALA A 257 1.93 0.08 5.21
CA ALA A 257 1.17 -1.14 4.94
C ALA A 257 1.04 -1.40 3.42
N LEU A 258 0.74 -0.37 2.63
CA LEU A 258 0.68 -0.49 1.16
C LEU A 258 2.06 -0.84 0.57
N LYS A 259 3.15 -0.23 1.06
CA LYS A 259 4.51 -0.59 0.63
C LYS A 259 4.85 -2.04 0.96
N ALA A 260 4.46 -2.53 2.14
CA ALA A 260 4.66 -3.93 2.52
C ALA A 260 3.90 -4.88 1.58
N LEU A 261 2.64 -4.59 1.26
CA LEU A 261 1.85 -5.41 0.33
C LEU A 261 2.37 -5.38 -1.12
N ALA A 262 3.00 -4.27 -1.54
CA ALA A 262 3.72 -4.21 -2.80
C ALA A 262 4.96 -5.11 -2.80
N THR A 263 5.78 -5.05 -1.74
CA THR A 263 6.92 -5.97 -1.55
C THR A 263 6.49 -7.44 -1.51
N ASP A 264 5.37 -7.72 -0.86
CA ASP A 264 4.81 -9.07 -0.75
C ASP A 264 4.17 -9.56 -2.06
N GLY A 265 4.07 -8.71 -3.09
CA GLY A 265 3.57 -9.07 -4.42
C GLY A 265 2.04 -9.04 -4.58
N TYR A 266 1.30 -8.52 -3.61
CA TYR A 266 -0.15 -8.30 -3.73
C TYR A 266 -0.49 -7.07 -4.57
N ILE A 267 0.38 -6.05 -4.54
CA ILE A 267 0.25 -4.82 -5.34
C ILE A 267 1.35 -4.83 -6.39
N ASN A 268 0.99 -4.73 -7.69
CA ASN A 268 1.96 -4.75 -8.78
C ASN A 268 2.80 -3.47 -8.78
N LYS A 269 2.18 -2.32 -8.52
CA LYS A 269 2.86 -1.04 -8.44
C LYS A 269 2.15 -0.11 -7.47
N LEU A 270 2.93 0.55 -6.63
CA LEU A 270 2.49 1.64 -5.77
C LEU A 270 3.30 2.87 -6.16
N ILE A 271 2.62 3.98 -6.45
CA ILE A 271 3.26 5.30 -6.51
C ILE A 271 2.74 6.12 -5.33
N ASP A 272 3.68 6.54 -4.51
CA ASP A 272 3.43 7.38 -3.35
C ASP A 272 3.41 8.86 -3.79
N GLU A 273 2.20 9.40 -3.95
CA GLU A 273 1.99 10.78 -4.39
C GLU A 273 1.34 11.63 -3.30
N THR A 274 1.44 11.19 -2.04
CA THR A 274 0.80 11.85 -0.90
C THR A 274 1.37 13.24 -0.62
N ALA A 275 2.60 13.50 -1.05
CA ALA A 275 3.27 14.80 -0.96
C ALA A 275 3.18 15.63 -2.27
N LYS A 276 2.46 15.14 -3.28
CA LYS A 276 2.27 15.82 -4.56
C LYS A 276 0.87 16.46 -4.63
N SER A 277 0.66 17.25 -5.68
CA SER A 277 -0.58 18.00 -5.92
C SER A 277 -1.86 17.17 -5.93
N ASN A 278 -1.80 15.89 -6.32
CA ASN A 278 -2.94 14.97 -6.30
C ASN A 278 -3.17 14.31 -4.94
N SER A 279 -2.17 14.32 -4.04
CA SER A 279 -2.27 13.84 -2.65
C SER A 279 -2.98 12.48 -2.56
N CYS A 280 -2.42 11.46 -3.22
CA CYS A 280 -3.00 10.13 -3.27
C CYS A 280 -1.97 9.00 -3.19
N TRP A 281 -2.45 7.79 -2.97
CA TRP A 281 -1.73 6.56 -3.28
C TRP A 281 -2.26 6.00 -4.59
N HIS A 282 -1.39 5.93 -5.60
CA HIS A 282 -1.72 5.32 -6.88
C HIS A 282 -1.38 3.84 -6.84
N LEU A 283 -2.37 2.99 -7.12
CA LEU A 283 -2.27 1.55 -7.05
C LEU A 283 -2.53 0.91 -8.41
N GLU A 284 -1.64 0.00 -8.79
CA GLU A 284 -1.84 -0.93 -9.89
C GLU A 284 -1.87 -2.34 -9.30
N ILE A 285 -3.01 -3.02 -9.40
CA ILE A 285 -3.24 -4.35 -8.83
C ILE A 285 -3.80 -5.27 -9.90
N GLN A 286 -3.09 -6.37 -10.17
CA GLN A 286 -3.59 -7.43 -11.02
C GLN A 286 -4.50 -8.35 -10.17
N PRO A 287 -5.79 -8.48 -10.52
CA PRO A 287 -6.71 -9.32 -9.76
C PRO A 287 -6.21 -10.76 -9.64
N ASN A 288 -6.32 -11.33 -8.45
CA ASN A 288 -5.99 -12.73 -8.15
C ASN A 288 -4.54 -13.15 -8.44
N LYS A 289 -3.62 -12.20 -8.62
CA LYS A 289 -2.20 -12.50 -8.87
C LYS A 289 -1.55 -13.32 -7.75
N LYS A 290 -1.94 -13.04 -6.50
CA LYS A 290 -1.47 -13.77 -5.32
C LYS A 290 -2.67 -14.15 -4.47
N PRO A 291 -2.85 -15.43 -4.07
CA PRO A 291 -3.98 -15.83 -3.25
C PRO A 291 -4.04 -15.02 -1.95
N LEU A 292 -5.22 -14.45 -1.65
CA LEU A 292 -5.50 -13.88 -0.33
C LEU A 292 -5.70 -15.05 0.63
N GLN A 293 -4.90 -15.12 1.68
CA GLN A 293 -5.09 -16.11 2.75
C GLN A 293 -6.30 -15.70 3.60
N ASP A 294 -7.50 -15.81 3.05
CA ASP A 294 -8.74 -15.65 3.80
C ASP A 294 -8.95 -16.96 4.58
N LYS A 295 -8.45 -17.03 5.83
CA LYS A 295 -9.02 -17.93 6.83
C LYS A 295 -9.93 -17.11 7.73
N ASP A 296 -11.07 -16.67 7.19
CA ASP A 296 -12.23 -16.47 8.05
C ASP A 296 -12.89 -17.85 8.19
N PRO A 297 -12.97 -18.43 9.42
CA PRO A 297 -13.81 -19.59 9.63
C PRO A 297 -15.27 -19.14 9.46
N SER A 298 -15.98 -19.86 8.59
CA SER A 298 -17.43 -19.99 8.64
C SER A 298 -17.94 -20.30 10.05
#